data_AF-A0A1F4HKE3-F1
#
_entry.id   AF-A0A1F4HKE3-F1
#
_cell.length_a   1.000
_cell.length_b   1.000
_cell.length_c   1.000
_cell.angle_alpha   90.00
_cell.angle_beta   90.00
_cell.angle_gamma   90.00
#
_symmetry.space_group_name_H-M   'P 1'
#
loop_
_entity.id
_entity.type
_entity.pdbx_description
1 polymer ?
#
loop_
_entity_poly.entity_id
_entity_poly.type
_entity_poly.pdbx_seq_one_letter_code
_entity_poly.pdbx_strand_id
1 'polypeptide(L)'
;MNLLAFSLTLILAYVLMAAFAILNWTAMAAPSTLSLGFTDVSAPLGMVMLVFTAAISGLFVVYIVLLQAGVTHGCASMTAVKRTGCRA
;
A
#
# COMPACT_ATOMS: atom_id res chain seq x y z
N MET A 1 16.86 -11.98 -9.54
CA MET A 1 15.53 -11.36 -9.67
C MET A 1 15.71 -9.87 -9.44
N ASN A 2 15.61 -9.06 -10.48
CA ASN A 2 15.99 -7.65 -10.42
C ASN A 2 14.93 -6.88 -9.66
N LEU A 3 15.27 -6.50 -8.43
CA LEU A 3 14.36 -5.89 -7.49
C LEU A 3 13.75 -4.57 -7.99
N LEU A 4 14.56 -3.79 -8.71
CA LEU A 4 14.12 -2.57 -9.40
C LEU A 4 13.05 -2.84 -10.45
N ALA A 5 13.22 -3.92 -11.24
CA ALA A 5 12.24 -4.30 -12.25
C ALA A 5 10.90 -4.70 -11.61
N PHE A 6 10.94 -5.46 -10.51
CA PHE A 6 9.74 -5.83 -9.76
C PHE A 6 9.00 -4.61 -9.18
N SER A 7 9.73 -3.68 -8.56
CA SER A 7 9.14 -2.44 -8.04
C SER A 7 8.51 -1.57 -9.14
N LEU A 8 9.17 -1.45 -10.30
CA LEU A 8 8.63 -0.72 -11.45
C LEU A 8 7.35 -1.37 -11.99
N THR A 9 7.30 -2.71 -12.05
CA THR A 9 6.09 -3.45 -12.46
C THR A 9 4.92 -3.20 -11.49
N LEU A 10 5.16 -3.20 -10.17
CA LEU A 10 4.11 -2.91 -9.19
C LEU A 10 3.59 -1.48 -9.30
N ILE A 11 4.48 -0.49 -9.46
CA ILE A 11 4.08 0.91 -9.65
C ILE A 11 3.25 1.05 -10.93
N LEU A 12 3.69 0.44 -12.03
CA LEU A 12 2.96 0.46 -13.29
C LEU A 12 1.56 -0.17 -13.15
N ALA A 13 1.46 -1.32 -12.48
CA ALA A 13 0.17 -1.97 -12.23
C ALA A 13 -0.77 -1.07 -11.41
N TYR A 14 -0.24 -0.40 -10.39
CA TYR A 14 -1.02 0.54 -9.57
C TYR A 14 -1.52 1.76 -10.37
N VAL A 15 -0.67 2.30 -11.26
CA VAL A 15 -1.04 3.40 -12.16
C VAL A 15 -2.12 2.97 -13.15
N LEU A 16 -2.01 1.78 -13.76
CA LEU A 16 -3.04 1.26 -14.67
C LEU A 16 -4.38 1.05 -13.98
N MET A 17 -4.37 0.52 -12.76
CA MET A 17 -5.57 0.38 -11.93
C MET A 17 -6.21 1.75 -11.64
N ALA A 18 -5.41 2.73 -11.23
CA ALA A 18 -5.90 4.09 -10.97
C ALA A 18 -6.48 4.74 -12.23
N ALA A 19 -5.84 4.58 -13.39
CA ALA A 19 -6.33 5.08 -14.66
C ALA A 19 -7.70 4.46 -15.04
N PHE A 20 -7.84 3.14 -14.89
CA PHE A 20 -9.11 2.45 -15.12
C PHE A 20 -10.21 2.96 -14.18
N ALA A 21 -9.91 3.16 -12.90
CA ALA A 21 -10.87 3.70 -11.94
C ALA A 21 -11.31 5.14 -12.27
N ILE A 22 -10.38 6.01 -12.68
CA ILE A 22 -10.69 7.38 -13.10
C ILE A 22 -11.58 7.38 -14.35
N LEU A 23 -11.27 6.52 -15.32
CA LEU A 23 -12.09 6.39 -16.54
C LEU A 23 -13.52 5.90 -16.24
N ASN A 24 -13.67 5.03 -15.24
CA ASN A 24 -14.94 4.44 -14.83
C ASN A 24 -15.52 5.10 -13.57
N TRP A 25 -15.12 6.34 -13.29
CA TRP A 25 -15.45 7.04 -12.05
C TRP A 25 -16.95 7.17 -11.82
N THR A 26 -17.71 7.53 -12.86
CA THR A 26 -19.16 7.72 -12.78
C THR A 26 -19.90 6.45 -12.38
N ALA A 27 -19.49 5.29 -12.91
CA ALA A 27 -20.06 4.00 -12.53
C ALA A 27 -19.72 3.61 -11.09
N MET A 28 -18.51 3.93 -10.63
CA MET A 28 -18.05 3.65 -9.26
C MET A 28 -18.68 4.58 -8.21
N ALA A 29 -19.03 5.81 -8.61
CA ALA A 29 -19.67 6.83 -7.77
C ALA A 29 -21.21 6.70 -7.73
N ALA A 30 -21.79 5.69 -8.38
CA ALA A 30 -23.22 5.44 -8.33
C ALA A 30 -23.69 5.15 -6.88
N PRO A 31 -24.71 5.87 -6.37
CA PRO A 31 -25.22 5.66 -5.03
C PRO A 31 -25.76 4.23 -4.85
N SER A 32 -25.32 3.56 -3.79
CA SER A 32 -25.81 2.22 -3.42
C SER A 32 -26.10 2.17 -1.93
N THR A 33 -27.17 1.49 -1.56
CA THR A 33 -27.49 1.21 -0.15
C THR A 33 -26.63 0.04 0.31
N LEU A 34 -25.73 0.28 1.27
CA LEU A 34 -24.83 -0.71 1.80
C LEU A 34 -25.20 -1.08 3.24
N SER A 35 -25.45 -2.36 3.48
CA SER A 35 -25.74 -2.84 4.83
C SER A 35 -24.45 -3.14 5.58
N LEU A 36 -24.25 -2.48 6.72
CA LEU A 36 -23.13 -2.74 7.65
C LEU A 36 -23.47 -3.87 8.65
N GLY A 37 -24.54 -4.63 8.40
CA GLY A 37 -25.06 -5.68 9.29
C GLY A 37 -25.90 -5.15 10.46
N PHE A 38 -25.67 -3.90 10.89
CA PHE A 38 -26.44 -3.23 11.96
C PHE A 38 -27.18 -1.97 11.49
N THR A 39 -26.73 -1.36 10.39
CA THR A 39 -27.32 -0.14 9.82
C THR A 39 -27.05 -0.08 8.33
N ASP A 40 -27.96 0.53 7.57
CA ASP A 40 -27.81 0.76 6.15
C ASP A 40 -27.26 2.16 5.90
N VAL A 41 -26.14 2.23 5.20
CA VAL A 41 -25.48 3.49 4.83
C VAL A 41 -25.56 3.64 3.31
N SER A 42 -26.05 4.79 2.85
CA SER A 42 -26.03 5.13 1.43
C SER A 42 -24.66 5.69 1.07
N ALA A 43 -23.84 4.89 0.40
CA ALA A 43 -22.52 5.28 -0.08
C ALA A 43 -22.21 4.58 -1.40
N PRO A 44 -21.40 5.19 -2.29
CA PRO A 44 -21.00 4.52 -3.52
C PRO A 44 -20.10 3.32 -3.19
N LEU A 45 -20.60 2.11 -3.40
CA LEU A 45 -19.88 0.87 -3.07
C LEU A 45 -18.52 0.79 -3.78
N GLY A 46 -18.45 1.26 -5.03
CA GLY A 46 -17.22 1.29 -5.81
C GLY A 46 -16.14 2.14 -5.14
N MET A 47 -16.49 3.34 -4.66
CA MET A 47 -15.56 4.23 -3.95
C MET A 47 -15.09 3.62 -2.63
N VAL A 48 -16.00 3.03 -1.87
CA VAL A 48 -15.67 2.38 -0.59
C VAL A 48 -14.66 1.26 -0.82
N MET A 49 -14.95 0.32 -1.73
CA MET A 49 -14.06 -0.79 -2.05
C MET A 49 -12.71 -0.30 -2.57
N LEU A 50 -12.69 0.71 -3.44
CA LEU A 50 -11.45 1.26 -3.98
C LEU A 50 -10.56 1.86 -2.90
N VAL A 51 -11.11 2.64 -1.97
CA VAL A 51 -10.36 3.22 -0.85
C VAL A 51 -9.79 2.12 0.04
N PHE A 52 -10.58 1.10 0.39
CA PHE A 52 -10.09 -0.02 1.21
C PHE A 52 -8.97 -0.78 0.50
N THR A 53 -9.13 -1.11 -0.78
CA THR A 53 -8.10 -1.81 -1.56
C THR A 53 -6.83 -0.98 -1.69
N ALA A 54 -6.94 0.32 -2.00
CA ALA A 54 -5.81 1.23 -2.09
C ALA A 54 -5.06 1.35 -0.75
N ALA A 55 -5.79 1.46 0.37
CA ALA A 55 -5.21 1.52 1.71
C ALA A 55 -4.45 0.23 2.06
N ILE A 56 -5.08 -0.93 1.89
CA ILE A 56 -4.46 -2.23 2.19
C ILE A 56 -3.25 -2.47 1.29
N SER A 57 -3.40 -2.24 -0.02
CA SER A 57 -2.31 -2.37 -0.99
C SER A 57 -1.15 -1.44 -0.66
N GLY A 58 -1.43 -0.16 -0.37
CA GLY A 58 -0.42 0.81 0.03
C GLY A 58 0.34 0.40 1.29
N LEU A 59 -0.36 -0.07 2.33
CA LEU A 59 0.26 -0.62 3.54
C LEU A 59 1.17 -1.80 3.21
N PHE A 60 0.74 -2.70 2.32
CA PHE A 60 1.54 -3.84 1.90
C PHE A 60 2.81 -3.40 1.16
N VAL A 61 2.68 -2.45 0.23
CA VAL A 61 3.82 -1.89 -0.51
C VAL A 61 4.81 -1.22 0.44
N VAL A 62 4.33 -0.39 1.37
CA VAL A 62 5.18 0.25 2.39
C VAL A 62 5.89 -0.80 3.24
N TYR A 63 5.17 -1.83 3.70
CA TYR A 63 5.76 -2.92 4.49
C TYR A 63 6.87 -3.65 3.73
N ILE A 64 6.63 -4.00 2.45
CA ILE A 64 7.64 -4.64 1.60
C ILE A 64 8.85 -3.72 1.40
N VAL A 65 8.65 -2.41 1.16
CA VAL A 65 9.75 -1.44 1.03
C VAL A 65 10.56 -1.33 2.32
N LEU A 66 9.93 -1.34 3.49
CA LEU A 66 10.60 -1.33 4.79
C LEU A 66 11.41 -2.62 5.03
N LEU A 67 10.86 -3.80 4.67
CA LEU A 67 11.58 -5.07 4.74
C LEU A 67 12.78 -5.08 3.78
N GLN A 68 12.58 -4.58 2.57
CA GLN A 68 13.63 -4.42 1.56
C GLN A 68 14.74 -3.51 2.07
N ALA A 69 14.39 -2.40 2.73
CA ALA A 69 15.34 -1.48 3.29
C ALA A 69 16.17 -2.13 4.40
N GLY A 70 15.58 -2.96 5.27
CA GLY A 70 16.33 -3.73 6.26
C GLY A 70 17.28 -4.77 5.66
N VAL A 71 16.88 -5.43 4.56
CA VAL A 71 17.68 -6.46 3.88
C VAL A 71 18.80 -5.87 3.02
N THR A 72 18.56 -4.73 2.36
CA THR A 72 19.54 -4.06 1.49
C THR A 72 20.39 -3.04 2.25
N HIS A 73 19.86 -2.37 3.28
CA HIS A 73 20.60 -1.49 4.20
C HIS A 73 20.98 -2.23 5.48
N GLY A 74 21.51 -3.45 5.34
CA GLY A 74 22.10 -4.20 6.44
C GLY A 74 23.42 -3.61 6.93
N CYS A 75 23.55 -2.29 7.14
CA CYS A 75 24.62 -1.64 7.94
C CYS A 75 24.43 -0.11 8.02
N ALA A 76 23.37 0.40 8.68
CA ALA A 76 23.32 1.84 8.98
C ALA A 76 22.67 2.22 10.33
N SER A 77 21.84 1.37 10.93
CA SER A 77 21.18 1.68 12.21
C SER A 77 21.41 0.63 13.30
N MET A 78 22.56 -0.06 13.28
CA MET A 78 23.03 -0.91 14.38
C MET A 78 24.54 -0.69 14.67
N THR A 79 25.04 0.53 14.45
CA THR A 79 26.45 0.89 14.74
C THR A 79 26.59 1.98 15.81
N ALA A 80 25.50 2.60 16.26
CA ALA A 80 25.55 3.72 17.20
C ALA A 80 25.30 3.36 18.67
N VAL A 81 24.58 2.27 18.98
CA VAL A 81 24.23 1.92 20.38
C VAL A 81 25.08 0.80 20.98
N LYS A 82 25.78 -0.01 20.17
CA LYS A 82 26.54 -1.18 20.67
C LYS A 82 28.07 -1.04 20.68
N ARG A 83 28.61 0.18 20.48
CA ARG A 83 30.08 0.43 20.47
C ARG A 83 30.67 0.93 21.79
N THR A 84 29.87 1.14 22.83
CA THR A 84 30.33 1.68 24.13
C THR A 84 30.58 0.63 25.21
N GLY A 85 30.30 -0.66 24.96
CA GLY A 85 30.36 -1.71 25.98
C GLY A 85 31.37 -2.85 25.76
N CYS A 86 32.31 -2.72 24.83
CA CYS A 86 33.31 -3.76 24.54
C CYS A 86 34.74 -3.20 24.54
N ARG A 87 35.00 -2.21 25.40
CA ARG A 87 36.34 -1.69 25.68
C ARG A 87 36.45 -1.40 27.18
N ALA A 88 36.44 -2.46 27.97
CA ALA A 88 36.88 -2.51 29.35
C ALA A 88 37.63 -3.83 29.55
#